data_AF-A0A151ZCE2-F1
#
_entry.id   AF-A0A151ZCE2-F1
#
_cell.length_a   1.000
_cell.length_b   1.000
_cell.length_c   1.000
_cell.angle_alpha   90.00
_cell.angle_beta   90.00
_cell.angle_gamma   90.00
#
_symmetry.space_group_name_H-M   'P 1'
#
loop_
_entity.id
_entity.type
_entity.pdbx_description
1 polymer ?
#
loop_
_entity_poly.entity_id
_entity_poly.type
_entity_poly.pdbx_seq_one_letter_code
_entity_poly.pdbx_strand_id
1 'polypeptide(L)'
;MNSLFSTDFKQYLLKCQPSVKRITLMVLISTFLISYGEYTLFVQDDQIRATGCSVPLPGGDYSDSTLRNCFEAGLFKCIQSTYSTSSNETLAFQVPFLGTPDDKVSRATGTLCILFFINFMISFQVSSVLGYLKKKRIQDILADSGVFLKGNLQNENRNLMYVMGSGICYLIIKLVYLRNKIVYYGKLECNGDLMYELELTLTMGSIVGTLITSGLFAIFLPLSLVGNYINYLSDLDFKNLMYTFTSDNFIQFTKLQEFDLNLFKLLFSDYVNQKYRYSTYLEKVKRRNIFHCTTTSTGEISEFLLDLQSKNTHILVFKPMTSLQSNTYTINNQEGANESLLVLKELK
;
A
#
# COMPACT_ATOMS: atom_id res chain seq x y z
N MET A 1 33.39 6.42 -19.96
CA MET A 1 33.73 5.00 -19.68
C MET A 1 33.10 4.15 -20.77
N ASN A 2 33.87 3.69 -21.76
CA ASN A 2 33.41 2.75 -22.78
C ASN A 2 34.06 1.40 -22.47
N SER A 3 33.38 0.54 -21.71
CA SER A 3 33.82 -0.83 -21.48
C SER A 3 32.60 -1.73 -21.51
N LEU A 4 32.77 -2.94 -22.04
CA LEU A 4 31.78 -4.04 -22.07
C LEU A 4 30.88 -4.08 -20.81
N PHE A 5 31.48 -3.80 -19.64
CA PHE A 5 30.81 -3.70 -18.35
C PHE A 5 29.61 -2.75 -18.30
N SER A 6 29.70 -1.54 -18.87
CA SER A 6 28.55 -0.62 -18.87
C SER A 6 27.37 -1.21 -19.65
N THR A 7 27.65 -1.89 -20.76
CA THR A 7 26.64 -2.56 -21.58
C THR A 7 26.07 -3.80 -20.90
N ASP A 8 26.91 -4.66 -20.33
CA ASP A 8 26.50 -5.90 -19.65
C ASP A 8 25.74 -5.60 -18.35
N PHE A 9 26.21 -4.62 -17.56
CA PHE A 9 25.56 -4.15 -16.35
C PHE A 9 24.20 -3.52 -16.65
N LYS A 10 24.11 -2.70 -17.69
CA LYS A 10 22.85 -2.12 -18.16
C LYS A 10 21.86 -3.19 -18.64
N GLN A 11 22.30 -4.13 -19.47
CA GLN A 11 21.46 -5.24 -19.92
C GLN A 11 21.00 -6.11 -18.76
N TYR A 12 21.86 -6.34 -17.78
CA TYR A 12 21.53 -7.08 -16.57
C TYR A 12 20.48 -6.35 -15.72
N LEU A 13 20.71 -5.06 -15.41
CA LEU A 13 19.76 -4.26 -14.64
C LEU A 13 18.39 -4.26 -15.30
N LEU A 14 18.33 -4.09 -16.63
CA LEU A 14 17.10 -4.16 -17.43
C LEU A 14 16.39 -5.51 -17.32
N LYS A 15 17.12 -6.64 -17.26
CA LYS A 15 16.54 -7.98 -17.05
C LYS A 15 16.00 -8.17 -15.63
N CYS A 16 16.64 -7.57 -14.63
CA CYS A 16 16.19 -7.63 -13.24
C CYS A 16 15.01 -6.71 -12.93
N GLN A 17 14.71 -5.74 -13.79
CA GLN A 17 13.52 -4.91 -13.61
C GLN A 17 12.27 -5.76 -13.83
N PRO A 18 11.30 -5.74 -12.91
CA PRO A 18 10.00 -6.33 -13.18
C PRO A 18 9.38 -5.65 -14.42
N SER A 19 8.90 -6.47 -15.36
CA SER A 19 8.24 -5.98 -16.55
C SER A 19 6.97 -5.21 -16.18
N VAL A 20 6.64 -4.17 -16.95
CA VAL A 20 5.39 -3.40 -16.78
C VAL A 20 4.19 -4.35 -16.71
N LYS A 21 4.18 -5.36 -17.59
CA LYS A 21 3.15 -6.42 -17.62
C LYS A 21 3.02 -7.15 -16.28
N ARG A 22 4.13 -7.53 -15.64
CA ARG A 22 4.12 -8.23 -14.34
C ARG A 22 3.51 -7.36 -13.24
N ILE A 23 3.82 -6.07 -13.23
CA ILE A 23 3.30 -5.13 -12.21
C ILE A 23 1.84 -4.79 -12.45
N THR A 24 1.46 -4.52 -13.70
CA THR A 24 0.05 -4.33 -14.06
C THR A 24 -0.77 -5.55 -13.66
N LEU A 25 -0.27 -6.77 -13.95
CA LEU A 25 -0.94 -8.00 -13.54
C LEU A 25 -1.05 -8.12 -12.01
N MET A 26 0.02 -7.82 -11.27
CA MET A 26 0.01 -7.83 -9.81
C MET A 26 -1.01 -6.84 -9.23
N VAL A 27 -1.03 -5.60 -9.73
CA VAL A 27 -2.00 -4.57 -9.31
C VAL A 27 -3.44 -4.98 -9.67
N LEU A 28 -3.66 -5.57 -10.85
CA LEU A 28 -4.97 -6.07 -11.26
C LEU A 28 -5.46 -7.22 -10.38
N ILE A 29 -4.60 -8.22 -10.13
CA ILE A 29 -4.93 -9.36 -9.25
C ILE A 29 -5.23 -8.85 -7.84
N SER A 30 -4.39 -7.98 -7.28
CA SER A 30 -4.64 -7.39 -5.96
C SER A 30 -5.93 -6.59 -5.92
N THR A 31 -6.20 -5.79 -6.95
CA THR A 31 -7.45 -5.02 -7.06
C THR A 31 -8.66 -5.94 -7.10
N PHE A 32 -8.59 -7.01 -7.90
CA PHE A 32 -9.65 -8.00 -8.02
C PHE A 32 -9.90 -8.73 -6.69
N LEU A 33 -8.85 -9.19 -6.01
CA LEU A 33 -8.98 -9.88 -4.73
C LEU A 33 -9.59 -8.99 -3.64
N ILE A 34 -9.14 -7.72 -3.55
CA ILE A 34 -9.69 -6.76 -2.59
C ILE A 34 -11.15 -6.48 -2.91
N SER A 35 -11.48 -6.22 -4.19
CA SER A 35 -12.85 -5.93 -4.63
C SER A 35 -13.79 -7.13 -4.46
N TYR A 36 -13.30 -8.35 -4.72
CA TYR A 36 -14.05 -9.57 -4.53
C TYR A 36 -14.34 -9.82 -3.05
N GLY A 37 -13.33 -9.69 -2.19
CA GLY A 37 -13.51 -9.78 -0.74
C GLY A 37 -14.55 -8.77 -0.25
N GLU A 38 -14.47 -7.54 -0.75
CA GLU A 38 -15.42 -6.49 -0.41
C GLU A 38 -16.85 -6.79 -0.90
N TYR A 39 -17.00 -7.24 -2.14
CA TYR A 39 -18.28 -7.68 -2.70
C TYR A 39 -18.90 -8.82 -1.90
N THR A 40 -18.11 -9.86 -1.58
CA THR A 40 -18.61 -11.02 -0.82
C THR A 40 -19.11 -10.64 0.57
N LEU A 41 -18.46 -9.65 1.21
CA LEU A 41 -18.91 -9.15 2.51
C LEU A 41 -20.24 -8.41 2.40
N PHE A 42 -20.39 -7.52 1.42
CA PHE A 42 -21.65 -6.78 1.26
C PHE A 42 -22.82 -7.68 0.87
N VAL A 43 -22.61 -8.68 0.00
CA VAL A 43 -23.66 -9.65 -0.35
C VAL A 43 -24.09 -10.48 0.85
N GLN A 44 -23.16 -10.83 1.76
CA GLN A 44 -23.51 -11.51 3.01
C GLN A 44 -24.27 -10.58 3.97
N ASP A 45 -23.90 -9.31 4.03
CA ASP A 45 -24.53 -8.32 4.91
C ASP A 45 -25.93 -7.88 4.41
N ASP A 46 -26.27 -8.10 3.14
CA ASP A 46 -27.59 -7.79 2.58
C ASP A 46 -28.69 -8.76 3.05
N GLN A 47 -28.31 -9.96 3.54
CA GLN A 47 -29.24 -10.92 4.12
C GLN A 47 -29.23 -10.83 5.66
N ILE A 48 -30.24 -10.17 6.21
CA ILE A 48 -30.44 -10.12 7.66
C ILE A 48 -31.34 -11.27 8.08
N ARG A 49 -31.07 -11.87 9.24
CA ARG A 49 -31.94 -12.88 9.85
C ARG A 49 -32.15 -12.58 11.31
N ALA A 50 -33.40 -12.53 11.75
CA ALA A 50 -33.75 -12.47 13.16
C ALA A 50 -33.59 -13.88 13.80
N THR A 51 -32.89 -13.93 14.92
CA THR A 51 -32.64 -15.12 15.76
C THR A 51 -33.44 -15.11 17.05
N GLY A 52 -34.03 -13.98 17.41
CA GLY A 52 -34.91 -13.82 18.57
C GLY A 52 -35.67 -12.50 18.52
N CYS A 53 -36.74 -12.39 19.30
CA CYS A 53 -37.57 -11.20 19.37
C CYS A 53 -38.03 -10.95 20.79
N SER A 54 -38.01 -9.68 21.19
CA SER A 54 -38.56 -9.20 22.44
C SER A 54 -39.87 -8.46 22.18
N VAL A 55 -40.86 -8.72 23.02
CA VAL A 55 -42.19 -8.12 22.94
C VAL A 55 -42.30 -7.04 24.02
N PRO A 56 -42.90 -5.87 23.73
CA PRO A 56 -43.11 -4.85 24.74
C PRO A 56 -44.05 -5.37 25.84
N LEU A 57 -43.62 -5.21 27.09
CA LEU A 57 -44.38 -5.54 28.30
C LEU A 57 -45.20 -4.31 28.78
N PRO A 58 -46.30 -4.53 29.52
CA PRO A 58 -47.03 -3.45 30.16
C PRO A 58 -46.12 -2.71 31.14
N GLY A 59 -45.78 -1.45 30.85
CA GLY A 59 -44.83 -0.65 31.66
C GLY A 59 -43.62 -0.12 30.88
N GLY A 60 -43.43 -0.53 29.62
CA GLY A 60 -42.38 0.00 28.74
C GLY A 60 -41.09 -0.82 28.68
N ASP A 61 -40.96 -1.87 29.51
CA ASP A 61 -39.89 -2.85 29.43
C ASP A 61 -40.13 -3.88 28.32
N TYR A 62 -39.10 -4.63 27.93
CA TYR A 62 -39.15 -5.68 26.92
C TYR A 62 -39.00 -7.07 27.54
N SER A 63 -39.71 -8.07 26.99
CA SER A 63 -39.51 -9.47 27.38
C SER A 63 -38.15 -10.00 26.91
N ASP A 64 -37.72 -11.14 27.46
CA ASP A 64 -36.52 -11.83 26.99
C ASP A 64 -36.62 -12.15 25.49
N SER A 65 -35.53 -11.93 24.76
CA SER A 65 -35.44 -12.24 23.33
C SER A 65 -35.49 -13.76 23.14
N THR A 66 -36.57 -14.26 22.51
CA THR A 66 -36.68 -15.68 22.17
C THR A 66 -37.26 -15.88 20.79
N LEU A 67 -36.92 -17.01 20.15
CA LEU A 67 -37.51 -17.41 18.86
C LEU A 67 -39.02 -17.62 18.98
N ARG A 68 -39.48 -18.14 20.14
CA ARG A 68 -40.90 -18.41 20.41
C ARG A 68 -41.73 -17.13 20.38
N ASN A 69 -41.22 -16.06 20.99
CA ASN A 69 -41.86 -14.74 20.95
C ASN A 69 -42.05 -14.23 19.51
N CYS A 70 -41.08 -14.47 18.61
CA CYS A 70 -41.21 -14.09 17.19
C CYS A 70 -42.40 -14.78 16.50
N PHE A 71 -42.60 -16.08 16.78
CA PHE A 71 -43.68 -16.86 16.17
C PHE A 71 -45.04 -16.52 16.77
N GLU A 72 -45.12 -16.43 18.11
CA GLU A 72 -46.37 -16.10 18.81
C GLU A 72 -46.87 -14.69 18.49
N ALA A 73 -45.95 -13.73 18.30
CA ALA A 73 -46.28 -12.37 17.88
C ALA A 73 -46.60 -12.22 16.38
N GLY A 74 -46.44 -13.28 15.58
CA GLY A 74 -46.71 -13.24 14.14
C GLY A 74 -45.72 -12.40 13.33
N LEU A 75 -44.49 -12.22 13.83
CA LEU A 75 -43.51 -11.29 13.26
C LEU A 75 -43.13 -11.60 11.80
N PHE A 76 -43.19 -12.86 11.40
CA PHE A 76 -42.97 -13.28 10.01
C PHE A 76 -43.90 -12.57 9.01
N LYS A 77 -45.16 -12.31 9.36
CA LYS A 77 -46.10 -11.56 8.50
C LYS A 77 -45.69 -10.09 8.36
N CYS A 78 -45.16 -9.51 9.43
CA CYS A 78 -44.71 -8.13 9.47
C CYS A 78 -43.39 -7.93 8.70
N ILE A 79 -42.45 -8.86 8.83
CA ILE A 79 -41.23 -8.90 8.01
C ILE A 79 -41.62 -9.05 6.53
N GLN A 80 -42.56 -9.94 6.22
CA GLN A 80 -43.02 -10.14 4.86
C GLN A 80 -43.70 -8.88 4.29
N SER A 81 -44.56 -8.20 5.05
CA SER A 81 -45.20 -6.96 4.58
C SER A 81 -44.21 -5.81 4.40
N THR A 82 -43.19 -5.73 5.26
CA THR A 82 -42.22 -4.62 5.27
C THR A 82 -41.11 -4.80 4.23
N TYR A 83 -40.63 -6.04 4.04
CA TYR A 83 -39.46 -6.34 3.21
C TYR A 83 -39.77 -7.24 2.01
N SER A 84 -41.05 -7.61 1.78
CA SER A 84 -41.50 -8.40 0.63
C SER A 84 -40.75 -9.73 0.46
N THR A 85 -40.62 -10.51 1.54
CA THR A 85 -39.94 -11.81 1.53
C THR A 85 -40.73 -12.86 0.73
N SER A 86 -40.04 -13.78 0.06
CA SER A 86 -40.65 -14.81 -0.81
C SER A 86 -41.35 -15.94 -0.06
N SER A 87 -41.41 -15.89 1.27
CA SER A 87 -41.90 -16.95 2.15
C SER A 87 -42.67 -16.37 3.33
N ASN A 88 -43.78 -17.03 3.68
CA ASN A 88 -44.67 -16.65 4.78
C ASN A 88 -44.16 -17.12 6.16
N GLU A 89 -42.99 -17.76 6.24
CA GLU A 89 -42.45 -18.33 7.48
C GLU A 89 -40.93 -18.08 7.65
N THR A 90 -40.39 -17.03 7.02
CA THR A 90 -38.96 -16.69 7.16
C THR A 90 -38.75 -15.48 8.07
N LEU A 91 -37.87 -15.64 9.06
CA LEU A 91 -37.27 -14.53 9.82
C LEU A 91 -36.06 -13.90 9.12
N ALA A 92 -35.72 -14.39 7.92
CA ALA A 92 -34.68 -13.83 7.07
C ALA A 92 -35.30 -12.87 6.06
N PHE A 93 -34.67 -11.71 5.89
CA PHE A 93 -35.12 -10.67 4.98
C PHE A 93 -33.91 -9.98 4.34
N GLN A 94 -34.11 -9.49 3.12
CA GLN A 94 -33.08 -8.75 2.40
C GLN A 94 -33.25 -7.26 2.65
N VAL A 95 -32.15 -6.62 3.02
CA VAL A 95 -32.07 -5.17 3.15
C VAL A 95 -31.06 -4.67 2.13
N PRO A 96 -31.45 -3.80 1.18
CA PRO A 96 -30.51 -3.22 0.23
C PRO A 96 -29.32 -2.58 0.93
N PHE A 97 -28.15 -2.62 0.30
CA PHE A 97 -26.93 -2.01 0.83
C PHE A 97 -27.09 -0.55 1.29
N LEU A 98 -27.84 0.26 0.54
CA LEU A 98 -28.08 1.68 0.89
C LEU A 98 -29.26 1.89 1.88
N GLY A 99 -29.82 0.81 2.41
CA GLY A 99 -30.97 0.82 3.32
C GLY A 99 -32.30 1.22 2.66
N THR A 100 -33.39 1.05 3.40
CA THR A 100 -34.74 1.51 2.98
C THR A 100 -34.82 3.04 2.99
N PRO A 101 -35.71 3.68 2.19
CA PRO A 101 -35.82 5.14 2.06
C PRO A 101 -35.73 5.93 3.38
N ASP A 102 -36.30 5.39 4.46
CA ASP A 102 -36.36 5.99 5.79
C ASP A 102 -35.06 5.87 6.61
N ASP A 103 -34.17 4.93 6.26
CA ASP A 103 -32.87 4.72 6.88
C ASP A 103 -31.81 5.72 6.35
N LYS A 104 -31.98 6.99 6.72
CA LYS A 104 -31.11 8.08 6.27
C LYS A 104 -29.67 7.94 6.76
N VAL A 105 -29.47 7.39 7.97
CA VAL A 105 -28.16 7.30 8.62
C VAL A 105 -27.32 6.16 8.03
N SER A 106 -27.90 4.97 7.85
CA SER A 106 -27.15 3.87 7.21
C SER A 106 -26.91 4.15 5.73
N ARG A 107 -27.82 4.85 5.04
CA ARG A 107 -27.57 5.33 3.67
C ARG A 107 -26.37 6.26 3.58
N ALA A 108 -26.30 7.27 4.46
CA ALA A 108 -25.20 8.23 4.47
C ALA A 108 -23.87 7.54 4.79
N THR A 109 -23.86 6.68 5.80
CA THR A 109 -22.65 5.94 6.21
C THR A 109 -22.23 4.88 5.18
N GLY A 110 -23.17 4.19 4.55
CA GLY A 110 -22.91 3.25 3.45
C GLY A 110 -22.36 3.94 2.20
N THR A 111 -22.86 5.13 1.87
CA THR A 111 -22.30 5.96 0.78
C THR A 111 -20.86 6.39 1.10
N LEU A 112 -20.60 6.80 2.34
CA LEU A 112 -19.25 7.11 2.80
C LEU A 112 -18.34 5.87 2.74
N CYS A 113 -18.81 4.68 3.11
CA CYS A 113 -18.05 3.43 2.95
C CYS A 113 -17.59 3.24 1.50
N ILE A 114 -18.50 3.40 0.53
CA ILE A 114 -18.16 3.27 -0.90
C ILE A 114 -17.09 4.29 -1.30
N LEU A 115 -17.26 5.57 -0.91
CA LEU A 115 -16.31 6.63 -1.27
C LEU A 115 -14.93 6.39 -0.68
N PHE A 116 -14.87 5.97 0.59
CA PHE A 116 -13.60 5.63 1.25
C PHE A 116 -12.96 4.39 0.65
N PHE A 117 -13.74 3.38 0.27
CA PHE A 117 -13.24 2.20 -0.43
C PHE A 117 -12.62 2.57 -1.80
N ILE A 118 -13.31 3.37 -2.61
CA ILE A 118 -12.78 3.85 -3.90
C ILE A 118 -11.51 4.66 -3.69
N ASN A 119 -11.49 5.57 -2.71
CA ASN A 119 -10.31 6.37 -2.39
C ASN A 119 -9.12 5.50 -1.97
N PHE A 120 -9.38 4.49 -1.13
CA PHE A 120 -8.40 3.52 -0.69
C PHE A 120 -7.80 2.76 -1.89
N MET A 121 -8.64 2.25 -2.78
CA MET A 121 -8.23 1.52 -3.98
C MET A 121 -7.38 2.38 -4.92
N ILE A 122 -7.80 3.62 -5.17
CA ILE A 122 -7.03 4.57 -5.98
C ILE A 122 -5.68 4.85 -5.33
N SER A 123 -5.65 5.13 -4.03
CA SER A 123 -4.42 5.41 -3.28
C SER A 123 -3.45 4.23 -3.32
N PHE A 124 -3.96 3.01 -3.19
CA PHE A 124 -3.19 1.76 -3.29
C PHE A 124 -2.58 1.57 -4.70
N GLN A 125 -3.39 1.73 -5.75
CA GLN A 125 -2.93 1.60 -7.14
C GLN A 125 -1.88 2.66 -7.50
N VAL A 126 -2.16 3.93 -7.17
CA VAL A 126 -1.24 5.04 -7.40
C VAL A 126 0.07 4.82 -6.66
N SER A 127 0.02 4.39 -5.40
CA SER A 127 1.23 4.10 -4.61
C SER A 127 2.07 2.98 -5.24
N SER A 128 1.42 1.91 -5.71
CA SER A 128 2.10 0.78 -6.37
C SER A 128 2.76 1.19 -7.69
N VAL A 129 2.06 1.98 -8.53
CA VAL A 129 2.58 2.47 -9.80
C VAL A 129 3.72 3.47 -9.58
N LEU A 130 3.56 4.44 -8.67
CA LEU A 130 4.61 5.41 -8.35
C LEU A 130 5.84 4.74 -7.74
N GLY A 131 5.64 3.73 -6.87
CA GLY A 131 6.72 2.93 -6.31
C GLY A 131 7.52 2.21 -7.40
N TYR A 132 6.82 1.59 -8.36
CA TYR A 132 7.48 0.96 -9.49
C TYR A 132 8.24 1.95 -10.38
N LEU A 133 7.59 3.03 -10.80
CA LEU A 133 8.20 4.02 -11.69
C LEU A 133 9.44 4.66 -11.04
N LYS A 134 9.36 4.95 -9.74
CA LYS A 134 10.50 5.41 -8.94
C LYS A 134 11.64 4.41 -8.96
N LYS A 135 11.37 3.12 -8.67
CA LYS A 135 12.39 2.05 -8.69
C LYS A 135 13.06 1.92 -10.04
N LYS A 136 12.25 1.79 -11.10
CA LYS A 136 12.74 1.68 -12.47
C LYS A 136 13.69 2.83 -12.80
N ARG A 137 13.29 4.06 -12.45
CA ARG A 137 14.10 5.25 -12.73
C ARG A 137 15.43 5.25 -11.99
N ILE A 138 15.48 4.80 -10.73
CA ILE A 138 16.75 4.69 -9.99
C ILE A 138 17.67 3.64 -10.65
N GLN A 139 17.11 2.51 -11.08
CA GLN A 139 17.87 1.47 -11.80
C GLN A 139 18.37 1.95 -13.16
N ASP A 140 17.56 2.71 -13.90
CA ASP A 140 17.95 3.30 -15.20
C ASP A 140 19.05 4.35 -15.03
N ILE A 141 18.96 5.22 -14.00
CA ILE A 141 20.02 6.20 -13.67
C ILE A 141 21.32 5.47 -13.32
N LEU A 142 21.25 4.41 -12.51
CA LEU A 142 22.43 3.61 -12.14
C LEU A 142 23.05 2.93 -13.36
N ALA A 143 22.23 2.40 -14.27
CA ALA A 143 22.69 1.76 -15.49
C ALA A 143 23.39 2.73 -16.45
N ASP A 144 22.87 3.96 -16.56
CA ASP A 144 23.35 4.96 -17.51
C ASP A 144 24.53 5.80 -16.98
N SER A 145 24.55 6.09 -15.68
CA SER A 145 25.58 6.96 -15.07
C SER A 145 26.61 6.21 -14.21
N GLY A 146 26.33 4.97 -13.79
CA GLY A 146 27.14 4.27 -12.79
C GLY A 146 27.05 4.88 -11.38
N VAL A 147 26.12 5.83 -11.17
CA VAL A 147 25.93 6.53 -9.91
C VAL A 147 24.63 6.07 -9.25
N PHE A 148 24.75 5.61 -8.00
CA PHE A 148 23.65 5.26 -7.14
C PHE A 148 23.20 6.47 -6.30
N LEU A 149 21.99 6.97 -6.57
CA LEU A 149 21.37 8.03 -5.77
C LEU A 149 20.82 7.44 -4.46
N LYS A 150 21.57 7.60 -3.37
CA LYS A 150 21.22 7.07 -2.05
C LYS A 150 20.29 8.03 -1.32
N GLY A 151 19.05 7.61 -1.13
CA GLY A 151 18.02 8.38 -0.43
C GLY A 151 17.70 7.82 0.96
N ASN A 152 17.14 8.67 1.82
CA ASN A 152 16.55 8.24 3.09
C ASN A 152 15.13 7.68 2.86
N LEU A 153 14.79 6.57 3.52
CA LEU A 153 13.51 5.84 3.41
C LEU A 153 12.29 6.63 3.94
N GLN A 154 12.51 7.78 4.59
CA GLN A 154 11.47 8.58 5.26
C GLN A 154 10.23 8.90 4.40
N ASN A 155 10.40 9.16 3.10
CA ASN A 155 9.27 9.51 2.22
C ASN A 155 8.42 8.28 1.83
N GLU A 156 9.01 7.09 1.78
CA GLU A 156 8.28 5.85 1.50
C GLU A 156 7.48 5.42 2.72
N ASN A 157 8.05 5.58 3.91
CA ASN A 157 7.34 5.41 5.17
C ASN A 157 6.12 6.33 5.28
N ARG A 158 6.20 7.57 4.78
CA ARG A 158 5.06 8.49 4.78
C ARG A 158 3.91 8.03 3.88
N ASN A 159 4.21 7.49 2.70
CA ASN A 159 3.19 6.91 1.82
C ASN A 159 2.59 5.64 2.42
N LEU A 160 3.41 4.79 3.03
CA LEU A 160 2.94 3.60 3.75
C LEU A 160 1.99 3.99 4.90
N MET A 161 2.36 4.99 5.71
CA MET A 161 1.50 5.52 6.77
C MET A 161 0.19 6.10 6.23
N TYR A 162 0.21 6.77 5.07
CA TYR A 162 -0.99 7.29 4.43
C TYR A 162 -1.94 6.17 3.98
N VAL A 163 -1.42 5.14 3.30
CA VAL A 163 -2.20 3.96 2.90
C VAL A 163 -2.78 3.26 4.13
N MET A 164 -1.98 3.07 5.18
CA MET A 164 -2.43 2.48 6.45
C MET A 164 -3.52 3.32 7.11
N GLY A 165 -3.35 4.64 7.20
CA GLY A 165 -4.35 5.55 7.76
C GLY A 165 -5.66 5.51 6.99
N SER A 166 -5.60 5.54 5.65
CA SER A 166 -6.80 5.43 4.80
C SER A 166 -7.54 4.11 4.98
N GLY A 167 -6.81 3.00 5.13
CA GLY A 167 -7.38 1.67 5.43
C GLY A 167 -8.05 1.62 6.81
N ILE A 168 -7.44 2.23 7.83
CA ILE A 168 -8.03 2.33 9.17
C ILE A 168 -9.31 3.17 9.16
N CYS A 169 -9.29 4.34 8.53
CA CYS A 169 -10.48 5.19 8.38
C CYS A 169 -11.61 4.44 7.69
N TYR A 170 -11.28 3.68 6.63
CA TYR A 170 -12.23 2.84 5.93
C TYR A 170 -12.88 1.79 6.85
N LEU A 171 -12.08 1.06 7.65
CA LEU A 171 -12.60 0.09 8.61
C LEU A 171 -13.50 0.73 9.68
N ILE A 172 -13.14 1.90 10.19
CA ILE A 172 -13.94 2.63 11.19
C ILE A 172 -15.31 3.01 10.61
N ILE A 173 -15.35 3.56 9.40
CA ILE A 173 -16.62 3.95 8.77
C ILE A 173 -17.47 2.70 8.49
N LYS A 174 -16.84 1.59 8.07
CA LYS A 174 -17.52 0.30 7.87
C LYS A 174 -18.13 -0.24 9.15
N LEU A 175 -17.43 -0.13 10.28
CA LEU A 175 -17.98 -0.50 11.59
C LEU A 175 -19.20 0.33 11.98
N VAL A 176 -19.11 1.65 11.77
CA VAL A 176 -20.22 2.57 12.05
C VAL A 176 -21.42 2.22 11.18
N TYR A 177 -21.21 1.93 9.90
CA TYR A 177 -22.25 1.48 8.98
C TYR A 177 -22.92 0.18 9.45
N LEU A 178 -22.15 -0.86 9.77
CA LEU A 178 -22.69 -2.14 10.25
C LEU A 178 -23.46 -2.00 11.56
N ARG A 179 -22.93 -1.22 12.50
CA ARG A 179 -23.61 -0.93 13.78
C ARG A 179 -24.94 -0.22 13.55
N ASN A 180 -24.97 0.80 12.68
CA ASN A 180 -26.20 1.53 12.39
C ASN A 180 -27.25 0.63 11.75
N LYS A 181 -26.83 -0.23 10.81
CA LYS A 181 -27.70 -1.24 10.20
C LYS A 181 -28.32 -2.15 11.27
N ILE A 182 -27.53 -2.69 12.19
CA ILE A 182 -28.05 -3.55 13.28
C ILE A 182 -29.04 -2.80 14.18
N VAL A 183 -28.73 -1.56 14.56
CA VAL A 183 -29.61 -0.77 15.45
C VAL A 183 -30.92 -0.41 14.76
N TYR A 184 -30.88 -0.05 13.48
CA TYR A 184 -32.08 0.35 12.72
C TYR A 184 -32.96 -0.87 12.40
N TYR A 185 -32.39 -1.92 11.80
CA TYR A 185 -33.15 -3.13 11.43
C TYR A 185 -33.39 -4.09 12.59
N GLY A 186 -32.77 -3.83 13.76
CA GLY A 186 -33.04 -4.50 15.02
C GLY A 186 -34.32 -4.00 15.69
N LYS A 187 -35.02 -3.03 15.09
CA LYS A 187 -36.33 -2.56 15.56
C LYS A 187 -37.33 -2.68 14.43
N LEU A 188 -38.49 -3.26 14.71
CA LEU A 188 -39.54 -3.42 13.72
C LEU A 188 -40.89 -2.99 14.30
N GLU A 189 -41.51 -2.02 13.66
CA GLU A 189 -42.86 -1.59 13.98
C GLU A 189 -43.86 -2.50 13.25
N CYS A 190 -44.74 -3.14 14.01
CA CYS A 190 -45.78 -4.00 13.46
C CYS A 190 -47.15 -3.63 14.00
N ASN A 191 -48.18 -3.80 13.18
CA ASN A 191 -49.59 -3.58 13.56
C ASN A 191 -49.89 -2.17 14.10
N GLY A 192 -49.21 -1.16 13.58
CA GLY A 192 -49.59 0.25 13.70
C GLY A 192 -49.34 0.94 15.03
N ASP A 193 -48.48 0.38 15.91
CA ASP A 193 -47.84 1.10 17.05
C ASP A 193 -46.92 0.19 17.91
N LEU A 194 -46.93 -1.14 17.72
CA LEU A 194 -46.11 -2.07 18.52
C LEU A 194 -44.70 -2.20 17.95
N MET A 195 -43.71 -1.66 18.67
CA MET A 195 -42.28 -1.78 18.36
C MET A 195 -41.71 -3.06 18.96
N TYR A 196 -41.25 -3.97 18.10
CA TYR A 196 -40.53 -5.19 18.48
C TYR A 196 -39.03 -4.96 18.40
N GLU A 197 -38.28 -5.48 19.38
CA GLU A 197 -36.83 -5.54 19.30
C GLU A 197 -36.40 -6.92 18.79
N LEU A 198 -35.59 -6.93 17.74
CA LEU A 198 -35.10 -8.11 17.06
C LEU A 198 -33.65 -8.34 17.42
N GLU A 199 -33.36 -9.55 17.88
CA GLU A 199 -32.00 -10.06 17.93
C GLU A 199 -31.64 -10.57 16.55
N LEU A 200 -30.61 -9.98 15.94
CA LEU A 200 -30.18 -10.29 14.59
C LEU A 200 -28.97 -11.24 14.59
N THR A 201 -28.87 -12.08 13.56
CA THR A 201 -27.73 -12.99 13.32
C THR A 201 -26.41 -12.22 13.15
N LEU A 202 -26.48 -10.97 12.70
CA LEU A 202 -25.39 -10.01 12.77
C LEU A 202 -25.12 -9.62 14.23
N THR A 203 -24.40 -10.49 14.93
CA THR A 203 -23.94 -10.23 16.29
C THR A 203 -22.64 -9.43 16.28
N MET A 204 -22.27 -8.80 17.40
CA MET A 204 -20.95 -8.17 17.54
C MET A 204 -19.79 -9.13 17.21
N GLY A 205 -19.96 -10.44 17.48
CA GLY A 205 -19.00 -11.47 17.08
C GLY A 205 -18.87 -11.63 15.57
N SER A 206 -19.96 -11.57 14.80
CA SER A 206 -19.89 -11.61 13.33
C SER A 206 -19.29 -10.32 12.77
N ILE A 207 -19.56 -9.16 13.38
CA ILE A 207 -18.94 -7.87 13.01
C ILE A 207 -17.41 -7.95 13.19
N VAL A 208 -16.94 -8.54 14.29
CA VAL A 208 -15.50 -8.75 14.53
C VAL A 208 -14.91 -9.74 13.52
N GLY A 209 -15.62 -10.82 13.18
CA GLY A 209 -15.21 -11.75 12.12
C GLY A 209 -15.08 -11.08 10.75
N THR A 210 -16.08 -10.27 10.37
CA THR A 210 -16.10 -9.44 9.15
C THR A 210 -14.98 -8.39 9.15
N LEU A 211 -14.66 -7.81 10.31
CA LEU A 211 -13.52 -6.91 10.50
C LEU A 211 -12.18 -7.59 10.26
N ILE A 212 -12.00 -8.81 10.77
CA ILE A 212 -10.75 -9.55 10.62
C ILE A 212 -10.54 -9.93 9.15
N THR A 213 -11.58 -10.46 8.49
CA THR A 213 -11.50 -10.83 7.07
C THR A 213 -11.31 -9.59 6.19
N SER A 214 -12.09 -8.52 6.40
CA SER A 214 -11.90 -7.27 5.65
C SER A 214 -10.57 -6.58 5.94
N GLY A 215 -10.10 -6.60 7.18
CA GLY A 215 -8.82 -6.02 7.59
C GLY A 215 -7.61 -6.74 6.99
N LEU A 216 -7.67 -8.07 6.84
CA LEU A 216 -6.64 -8.84 6.17
C LEU A 216 -6.47 -8.43 4.69
N PHE A 217 -7.57 -8.24 3.97
CA PHE A 217 -7.50 -7.85 2.56
C PHE A 217 -7.30 -6.34 2.36
N ALA A 218 -7.87 -5.49 3.20
CA ALA A 218 -7.81 -4.03 3.06
C ALA A 218 -6.54 -3.42 3.68
N ILE A 219 -5.94 -4.04 4.70
CA ILE A 219 -4.75 -3.48 5.36
C ILE A 219 -3.52 -4.32 5.04
N PHE A 220 -3.53 -5.62 5.35
CA PHE A 220 -2.31 -6.44 5.29
C PHE A 220 -1.81 -6.67 3.87
N LEU A 221 -2.70 -6.93 2.90
CA LEU A 221 -2.29 -7.17 1.52
C LEU A 221 -1.69 -5.91 0.87
N PRO A 222 -2.32 -4.72 0.98
CA PRO A 222 -1.73 -3.45 0.57
C PRO A 222 -0.43 -3.10 1.31
N LEU A 223 -0.33 -3.35 2.62
CA LEU A 223 0.91 -3.15 3.37
C LEU A 223 2.03 -4.10 2.96
N SER A 224 1.73 -5.37 2.69
CA SER A 224 2.71 -6.32 2.18
C SER A 224 3.23 -5.89 0.82
N LEU A 225 2.33 -5.46 -0.06
CA LEU A 225 2.69 -5.03 -1.41
C LEU A 225 3.50 -3.73 -1.36
N VAL A 226 3.03 -2.71 -0.64
CA VAL A 226 3.72 -1.40 -0.48
C VAL A 226 5.02 -1.54 0.31
N GLY A 227 5.03 -2.35 1.37
CA GLY A 227 6.20 -2.62 2.22
C GLY A 227 7.30 -3.38 1.49
N ASN A 228 6.95 -4.31 0.60
CA ASN A 228 7.92 -4.95 -0.30
C ASN A 228 8.60 -3.92 -1.22
N TYR A 229 7.97 -2.77 -1.52
CA TYR A 229 8.63 -1.72 -2.31
C TYR A 229 9.71 -0.93 -1.55
N ILE A 230 9.65 -0.90 -0.22
CA ILE A 230 10.60 -0.13 0.62
C ILE A 230 12.00 -0.73 0.56
N ASN A 231 12.11 -2.04 0.31
CA ASN A 231 13.39 -2.74 0.31
C ASN A 231 13.98 -2.97 -1.07
N TYR A 232 13.36 -2.61 -2.19
CA TYR A 232 13.85 -3.06 -3.51
C TYR A 232 15.23 -2.56 -3.97
N LEU A 233 15.82 -1.57 -3.31
CA LEU A 233 17.22 -1.20 -3.49
C LEU A 233 18.17 -1.99 -2.59
N SER A 234 17.71 -2.53 -1.46
CA SER A 234 18.43 -3.55 -0.69
C SER A 234 18.16 -4.98 -1.20
N ASP A 235 17.04 -5.19 -1.87
CA ASP A 235 16.57 -6.43 -2.53
C ASP A 235 17.00 -6.53 -4.00
N LEU A 236 17.65 -5.48 -4.54
CA LEU A 236 18.67 -5.75 -5.55
C LEU A 236 19.68 -6.60 -4.81
N ASP A 237 19.57 -7.90 -5.01
CA ASP A 237 20.35 -8.94 -4.35
C ASP A 237 21.80 -8.87 -4.84
N PHE A 238 22.42 -7.70 -4.69
CA PHE A 238 23.85 -7.45 -4.88
C PHE A 238 24.66 -8.44 -4.05
N LYS A 239 24.07 -8.93 -2.95
CA LYS A 239 24.61 -9.98 -2.08
C LYS A 239 24.67 -11.35 -2.78
N ASN A 240 23.60 -11.81 -3.43
CA ASN A 240 23.63 -13.03 -4.25
C ASN A 240 24.42 -12.85 -5.57
N LEU A 241 24.47 -11.64 -6.10
CA LEU A 241 25.35 -11.24 -7.21
C LEU A 241 26.84 -11.34 -6.82
N MET A 242 27.23 -11.03 -5.58
CA MET A 242 28.63 -11.17 -5.13
C MET A 242 29.14 -12.62 -5.20
N TYR A 243 28.24 -13.61 -5.12
CA TYR A 243 28.60 -15.03 -5.19
C TYR A 243 28.71 -15.57 -6.62
N THR A 244 28.23 -14.84 -7.63
CA THR A 244 28.17 -15.31 -9.03
C THR A 244 29.11 -14.56 -9.98
N PHE A 245 29.71 -13.44 -9.56
CA PHE A 245 30.72 -12.74 -10.35
C PHE A 245 32.13 -13.30 -10.14
N THR A 246 32.86 -13.48 -11.25
CA THR A 246 34.32 -13.66 -11.23
C THR A 246 35.03 -12.47 -10.58
N SER A 247 36.23 -12.67 -10.02
CA SER A 247 37.02 -11.64 -9.32
C SER A 247 37.20 -10.34 -10.11
N ASP A 248 37.27 -10.43 -11.43
CA ASP A 248 37.50 -9.26 -12.29
C ASP A 248 36.25 -8.39 -12.49
N ASN A 249 35.05 -9.00 -12.45
CA ASN A 249 33.79 -8.25 -12.49
C ASN A 249 33.51 -7.57 -11.14
N PHE A 250 33.96 -8.18 -10.03
CA PHE A 250 33.90 -7.58 -8.69
C PHE A 250 34.69 -6.25 -8.61
N ILE A 251 35.87 -6.18 -9.24
CA ILE A 251 36.68 -4.95 -9.34
C ILE A 251 35.98 -3.86 -10.17
N GLN A 252 35.02 -4.20 -11.02
CA GLN A 252 34.24 -3.20 -11.77
C GLN A 252 33.04 -2.68 -10.97
N PHE A 253 32.48 -3.47 -10.05
CA PHE A 253 31.43 -3.01 -9.13
C PHE A 253 31.93 -1.98 -8.11
N THR A 254 33.17 -2.08 -7.66
CA THR A 254 33.79 -1.06 -6.79
C THR A 254 33.98 0.29 -7.47
N LYS A 255 33.78 0.38 -8.80
CA LYS A 255 33.79 1.63 -9.57
C LYS A 255 32.44 2.36 -9.54
N LEU A 256 31.37 1.72 -9.06
CA LEU A 256 30.10 2.39 -8.85
C LEU A 256 30.22 3.40 -7.70
N GLN A 257 29.55 4.54 -7.86
CA GLN A 257 29.62 5.64 -6.91
C GLN A 257 28.26 5.89 -6.27
N GLU A 258 28.21 6.06 -4.96
CA GLU A 258 27.07 6.59 -4.22
C GLU A 258 27.09 8.12 -4.23
N PHE A 259 25.90 8.71 -4.37
CA PHE A 259 25.68 10.14 -4.29
C PHE A 259 24.48 10.43 -3.39
N ASP A 260 24.63 11.38 -2.47
CA ASP A 260 23.56 11.74 -1.53
C ASP A 260 22.37 12.40 -2.24
N LEU A 261 21.17 11.87 -2.03
CA LEU A 261 19.96 12.35 -2.70
C LEU A 261 19.60 13.81 -2.35
N ASN A 262 19.90 14.27 -1.13
CA ASN A 262 19.55 15.64 -0.71
C ASN A 262 20.49 16.66 -1.37
N LEU A 263 21.78 16.35 -1.40
CA LEU A 263 22.75 17.14 -2.14
C LEU A 263 22.44 17.13 -3.64
N PHE A 264 21.99 16.00 -4.17
CA PHE A 264 21.59 15.87 -5.57
C PHE A 264 20.42 16.78 -5.90
N LYS A 265 19.38 16.80 -5.05
CA LYS A 265 18.21 17.67 -5.25
C LYS A 265 18.59 19.15 -5.27
N LEU A 266 19.54 19.57 -4.43
CA LEU A 266 20.07 20.93 -4.42
C LEU A 266 20.75 21.27 -5.76
N LEU A 267 21.77 20.51 -6.13
CA LEU A 267 22.56 20.76 -7.33
C LEU A 267 21.74 20.62 -8.61
N PHE A 268 20.83 19.63 -8.66
CA PHE A 268 19.93 19.43 -9.78
C PHE A 268 18.87 20.53 -9.88
N SER A 269 18.41 21.07 -8.75
CA SER A 269 17.50 22.23 -8.74
C SER A 269 18.17 23.45 -9.37
N ASP A 270 19.44 23.69 -9.06
CA ASP A 270 20.21 24.78 -9.64
C ASP A 270 20.44 24.58 -11.14
N TYR A 271 20.78 23.36 -11.56
CA TYR A 271 20.85 22.99 -12.97
C TYR A 271 19.55 23.27 -13.72
N VAL A 272 18.40 22.83 -13.19
CA VAL A 272 17.08 23.07 -13.79
C VAL A 272 16.78 24.56 -13.91
N ASN A 273 17.14 25.36 -12.89
CA ASN A 273 16.93 26.80 -12.92
C ASN A 273 17.75 27.52 -14.00
N GLN A 274 18.98 27.06 -14.22
CA GLN A 274 19.86 27.61 -15.23
C GLN A 274 19.44 27.17 -16.63
N LYS A 275 19.25 25.86 -16.86
CA LYS A 275 18.91 25.29 -18.17
C LYS A 275 17.52 25.72 -18.65
N TYR A 276 16.54 25.78 -17.75
CA TYR A 276 15.16 26.14 -18.06
C TYR A 276 14.80 27.54 -17.58
N ARG A 277 15.73 28.51 -17.65
CA ARG A 277 15.55 29.86 -17.11
C ARG A 277 14.25 30.53 -17.56
N TYR A 278 13.84 30.31 -18.80
CA TYR A 278 12.64 30.91 -19.40
C TYR A 278 11.34 30.10 -19.19
N SER A 279 11.40 28.91 -18.60
CA SER A 279 10.22 28.10 -18.29
C SER A 279 9.41 28.65 -17.10
N THR A 280 8.13 28.29 -17.07
CA THR A 280 7.22 28.66 -15.97
C THR A 280 7.65 28.05 -14.63
N TYR A 281 7.23 28.65 -13.52
CA TYR A 281 7.53 28.12 -12.18
C TYR A 281 7.03 26.69 -11.99
N LEU A 282 5.80 26.41 -12.42
CA LEU A 282 5.18 25.07 -12.28
C LEU A 282 5.92 24.02 -13.11
N GLU A 283 6.40 24.38 -14.30
CA GLU A 283 7.23 23.50 -15.12
C GLU A 283 8.58 23.22 -14.45
N LYS A 284 9.23 24.24 -13.89
CA LYS A 284 10.47 24.07 -13.12
C LYS A 284 10.26 23.16 -11.90
N VAL A 285 9.17 23.32 -11.15
CA VAL A 285 8.84 22.45 -10.00
C VAL A 285 8.68 20.99 -10.44
N LYS A 286 7.95 20.74 -11.53
CA LYS A 286 7.81 19.38 -12.09
C LYS A 286 9.16 18.82 -12.54
N ARG A 287 10.01 19.64 -13.18
CA ARG A 287 11.34 19.22 -13.64
C ARG A 287 12.32 18.92 -12.50
N ARG A 288 12.28 19.70 -11.42
CA ARG A 288 13.08 19.45 -10.20
C ARG A 288 12.69 18.16 -9.49
N ASN A 289 11.45 17.70 -9.65
CA ASN A 289 11.03 16.42 -9.12
C ASN A 289 11.58 15.28 -9.98
N ILE A 290 12.72 14.75 -9.53
CA ILE A 290 13.47 13.65 -10.16
C ILE A 290 12.69 12.33 -10.26
N PHE A 291 11.54 12.21 -9.58
CA PHE A 291 10.65 11.05 -9.69
C PHE A 291 9.38 11.36 -10.49
N HIS A 292 9.23 12.60 -10.97
CA HIS A 292 8.16 12.99 -11.87
C HIS A 292 8.47 12.50 -13.28
N CYS A 293 7.72 11.49 -13.72
CA CYS A 293 8.08 10.67 -14.89
C CYS A 293 7.82 11.34 -16.25
N THR A 294 7.16 12.50 -16.28
CA THR A 294 6.71 13.10 -17.54
C THR A 294 7.51 14.31 -18.01
N THR A 295 8.33 14.92 -17.15
CA THR A 295 8.94 16.24 -17.46
C THR A 295 10.47 16.22 -17.57
N THR A 296 11.13 15.39 -16.76
CA THR A 296 12.59 15.23 -16.82
C THR A 296 12.85 13.80 -17.25
N SER A 297 13.69 13.57 -18.26
CA SER A 297 14.02 12.21 -18.69
C SER A 297 15.07 11.58 -17.77
N THR A 298 15.19 10.25 -17.78
CA THR A 298 16.32 9.57 -17.12
C THR A 298 17.63 10.00 -17.75
N GLY A 299 17.70 10.09 -19.09
CA GLY A 299 18.89 10.52 -19.81
C GLY A 299 19.40 11.89 -19.38
N GLU A 300 18.51 12.87 -19.20
CA GLU A 300 18.90 14.21 -18.72
C GLU A 300 19.51 14.18 -17.32
N ILE A 301 18.99 13.34 -16.42
CA ILE A 301 19.55 13.16 -15.08
C ILE A 301 20.93 12.50 -15.18
N SER A 302 21.06 11.45 -15.99
CA SER A 302 22.32 10.74 -16.19
C SER A 302 23.39 11.64 -16.81
N GLU A 303 23.03 12.46 -17.80
CA GLU A 303 23.91 13.47 -18.40
C GLU A 303 24.38 14.48 -17.37
N PHE A 304 23.47 15.00 -16.54
CA PHE A 304 23.83 15.90 -15.45
C PHE A 304 24.82 15.23 -14.47
N LEU A 305 24.58 13.98 -14.08
CA LEU A 305 25.46 13.25 -13.17
C LEU A 305 26.84 13.01 -13.77
N LEU A 306 26.93 12.61 -15.04
CA LEU A 306 28.19 12.39 -15.76
C LEU A 306 28.96 13.71 -15.96
N ASP A 307 28.26 14.79 -16.31
CA ASP A 307 28.85 16.13 -16.41
C ASP A 307 29.40 16.58 -15.05
N LEU A 308 28.64 16.38 -13.98
CA LEU A 308 29.06 16.72 -12.62
C LEU A 308 30.25 15.88 -12.15
N GLN A 309 30.28 14.59 -12.51
CA GLN A 309 31.39 13.67 -12.24
C GLN A 309 32.66 14.08 -13.02
N SER A 310 32.51 14.57 -14.25
CA SER A 310 33.64 15.05 -15.07
C SER A 310 34.21 16.39 -14.58
N LYS A 311 33.36 17.25 -14.01
CA LYS A 311 33.72 18.61 -13.54
C LYS A 311 34.19 18.65 -12.10
N ASN A 312 33.66 17.80 -11.23
CA ASN A 312 34.02 17.72 -9.82
C ASN A 312 34.70 16.37 -9.54
N THR A 313 36.02 16.33 -9.69
CA THR A 313 36.87 15.19 -9.29
C THR A 313 37.01 15.03 -7.77
N HIS A 314 36.43 15.93 -6.97
CA HIS A 314 36.50 15.83 -5.52
C HIS A 314 35.63 14.67 -4.97
N ILE A 315 36.36 13.64 -4.53
CA ILE A 315 36.01 12.44 -3.76
C ILE A 315 34.99 12.65 -2.61
N LEU A 316 34.70 13.89 -2.21
CA LEU A 316 33.79 14.20 -1.12
C LEU A 316 32.30 14.08 -1.50
N VAL A 317 31.96 14.20 -2.78
CA VAL A 317 30.56 14.21 -3.24
C VAL A 317 30.11 12.83 -3.72
N PHE A 318 30.98 12.14 -4.45
CA PHE A 318 30.78 10.78 -4.93
C PHE A 318 31.60 9.82 -4.07
N LYS A 319 30.92 9.00 -3.26
CA LYS A 319 31.57 7.98 -2.43
C LYS A 319 31.62 6.68 -3.22
N PRO A 320 32.67 5.85 -3.14
CA PRO A 320 32.60 4.50 -3.71
C PRO A 320 31.48 3.74 -3.01
N MET A 321 30.75 2.90 -3.76
CA MET A 321 29.77 1.99 -3.18
C MET A 321 30.51 0.96 -2.32
N THR A 322 30.55 1.18 -1.00
CA THR A 322 31.28 0.31 -0.07
C THR A 322 30.70 -1.10 -0.13
N SER A 323 31.57 -2.10 -0.39
CA SER A 323 31.20 -3.50 -0.20
C SER A 323 30.99 -3.75 1.28
N LEU A 324 30.01 -4.60 1.62
CA LEU A 324 29.77 -5.11 2.98
C LEU A 324 30.89 -6.05 3.47
N GLN A 325 32.09 -6.00 2.88
CA GLN A 325 33.26 -6.73 3.36
C GLN A 325 34.05 -5.86 4.34
N SER A 326 33.59 -5.81 5.59
CA SER A 326 34.51 -5.55 6.71
C SER A 326 34.33 -6.53 7.86
N ASN A 327 33.73 -7.71 7.62
CA ASN A 327 33.87 -8.85 8.49
C ASN A 327 34.05 -10.08 7.60
N THR A 328 35.04 -10.92 7.91
CA THR A 328 35.40 -12.19 7.23
C THR A 328 36.04 -12.10 5.83
N TYR A 329 37.33 -11.73 5.77
CA TYR A 329 38.34 -12.44 4.95
C TYR A 329 39.69 -12.42 5.69
N THR A 330 39.84 -13.27 6.70
CA THR A 330 41.17 -13.79 7.04
C THR A 330 41.50 -14.84 6.00
N ILE A 331 42.19 -14.42 4.94
CA ILE A 331 42.91 -15.34 4.06
C ILE A 331 44.15 -15.76 4.85
N ASN A 332 44.12 -16.98 5.38
CA ASN A 332 45.33 -17.67 5.81
C ASN A 332 46.20 -17.91 4.57
N ASN A 333 47.05 -16.95 4.25
CA ASN A 333 48.28 -17.18 3.52
C ASN A 333 49.42 -16.66 4.41
N GLN A 334 49.81 -17.49 5.39
CA GLN A 334 51.24 -17.68 5.67
C GLN A 334 51.76 -18.39 4.41
N GLU A 335 52.78 -17.96 3.69
CA GLU A 335 54.08 -17.47 4.14
C GLU A 335 54.64 -16.44 3.15
N GLY A 336 55.35 -15.42 3.65
CA GLY A 336 56.29 -14.65 2.84
C GLY A 336 56.31 -13.14 3.08
N ALA A 337 57.04 -12.74 4.11
CA ALA A 337 57.69 -11.43 4.31
C ALA A 337 56.78 -10.17 4.39
N ASN A 338 56.50 -9.71 5.60
CA ASN A 338 57.24 -8.62 6.27
C ASN A 338 57.16 -7.28 5.54
N GLU A 339 56.25 -6.40 5.99
CA GLU A 339 56.60 -5.08 6.57
C GLU A 339 55.32 -4.29 6.93
N SER A 340 55.16 -4.03 8.24
CA SER A 340 54.73 -2.76 8.87
C SER A 340 53.46 -2.03 8.40
N LEU A 341 52.60 -1.41 9.21
CA LEU A 341 52.41 -1.20 10.64
C LEU A 341 51.06 -0.44 10.75
N LEU A 342 50.16 -0.90 11.62
CA LEU A 342 49.42 -0.09 12.62
C LEU A 342 48.99 1.37 12.30
N VAL A 343 47.68 1.65 12.37
CA VAL A 343 46.99 2.64 13.25
C VAL A 343 45.46 2.39 13.12
N LEU A 344 44.83 1.58 14.00
CA LEU A 344 43.94 1.99 15.12
C LEU A 344 42.95 3.12 14.74
N LYS A 345 41.68 2.84 14.44
CA LYS A 345 40.60 2.48 15.39
C LYS A 345 40.49 3.50 16.54
N GLU A 346 39.84 4.62 16.27
CA GLU A 346 39.14 5.43 17.27
C GLU A 346 38.14 6.34 16.54
N LEU A 347 36.86 6.16 16.81
CA LEU A 347 35.94 7.23 17.25
C LEU A 347 34.58 6.59 17.54
N LYS A 348 34.19 6.76 18.81
CA LYS A 348 32.94 6.35 19.45
C LYS A 348 31.74 7.11 18.88
#